data_AF-A0A258KFL7-F1
#
_entry.id   AF-A0A258KFL7-F1
#
_cell.length_a   1.000
_cell.length_b   1.000
_cell.length_c   1.000
_cell.angle_alpha   90.00
_cell.angle_beta   90.00
_cell.angle_gamma   90.00
#
_symmetry.space_group_name_H-M   'P 1'
#
loop_
_entity.id
_entity.type
_entity.pdbx_description
1 polymer ?
#
loop_
_entity_poly.entity_id
_entity_poly.type
_entity_poly.pdbx_seq_one_letter_code
_entity_poly.pdbx_strand_id
1 'polypeptide(L)'
;MTHASFSGFATADLAFLKGLAVHNDREWFTAHRAPFDEGLKPTLVALILALNEALDARDLPLAGHPKHTVFRIHRDVRFSKDKKPYKTHVS
;
A
#
# COMPACT_ATOMS: atom_id res chain seq x y z
N MET A 1 11.26 -0.81 20.84
CA MET A 1 10.26 -1.44 19.95
C MET A 1 10.97 -1.75 18.64
N THR A 2 11.25 -3.01 18.35
CA THR A 2 11.90 -3.43 17.09
C THR A 2 10.92 -3.19 15.94
N HIS A 3 11.18 -2.18 15.11
CA HIS A 3 10.39 -1.94 13.92
C HIS A 3 10.81 -2.95 12.85
N ALA A 4 9.86 -3.45 12.07
CA ALA A 4 10.16 -4.35 10.96
C ALA A 4 11.00 -3.57 9.94
N SER A 5 12.22 -4.04 9.65
CA SER A 5 13.10 -3.43 8.66
C SER A 5 12.45 -3.45 7.27
N PHE A 6 12.35 -2.29 6.63
CA PHE A 6 11.92 -2.20 5.25
C PHE A 6 13.05 -2.68 4.32
N SER A 7 12.82 -3.79 3.61
CA SER A 7 13.78 -4.38 2.66
C SER A 7 13.40 -4.17 1.19
N GLY A 8 12.35 -3.39 0.91
CA GLY A 8 11.80 -3.17 -0.43
C GLY A 8 10.48 -3.90 -0.67
N PHE A 9 9.88 -3.62 -1.83
CA PHE A 9 8.68 -4.32 -2.31
C PHE A 9 9.07 -5.63 -2.98
N ALA A 10 8.37 -6.71 -2.63
CA ALA A 10 8.61 -8.02 -3.23
C ALA A 10 8.12 -8.05 -4.68
N THR A 11 8.69 -8.94 -5.49
CA THR A 11 8.18 -9.19 -6.86
C THR A 11 6.70 -9.59 -6.85
N ALA A 12 6.26 -10.32 -5.82
CA ALA A 12 4.86 -10.71 -5.63
C ALA A 12 3.94 -9.49 -5.42
N ASP A 13 4.41 -8.45 -4.71
CA ASP A 13 3.64 -7.22 -4.49
C ASP A 13 3.38 -6.49 -5.82
N LEU A 14 4.42 -6.40 -6.65
CA LEU A 14 4.35 -5.80 -7.98
C LEU A 14 3.50 -6.66 -8.94
N ALA A 15 3.59 -7.99 -8.83
CA ALA A 15 2.76 -8.91 -9.60
C ALA A 15 1.28 -8.77 -9.25
N PHE A 16 0.94 -8.63 -7.96
CA PHE A 16 -0.42 -8.35 -7.51
C PHE A 16 -0.96 -7.07 -8.13
N LEU A 17 -0.19 -5.96 -8.10
CA LEU A 17 -0.63 -4.69 -8.69
C LEU A 17 -0.84 -4.78 -10.20
N LYS A 18 0.01 -5.54 -10.91
CA LYS A 18 -0.17 -5.82 -12.35
C LYS A 18 -1.43 -6.64 -12.60
N GLY A 19 -1.67 -7.69 -11.82
CA GLY A 19 -2.90 -8.48 -11.89
C GLY A 19 -4.15 -7.64 -11.65
N LEU A 20 -4.12 -6.78 -10.62
CA LEU A 20 -5.21 -5.87 -10.28
C LEU A 20 -5.46 -4.81 -11.38
N ALA A 21 -4.43 -4.43 -12.12
CA ALA A 21 -4.60 -3.50 -13.25
C ALA A 21 -5.37 -4.14 -14.41
N VAL A 22 -5.20 -5.46 -14.61
CA VAL A 22 -5.90 -6.24 -15.64
C VAL A 22 -7.33 -6.60 -15.16
N HIS A 23 -7.44 -7.12 -13.94
CA HIS A 23 -8.67 -7.66 -13.36
C HIS A 23 -9.18 -6.76 -12.23
N ASN A 24 -9.53 -5.52 -12.59
CA ASN A 24 -9.95 -4.48 -11.63
C ASN A 24 -11.43 -4.61 -11.29
N ASP A 25 -11.79 -5.72 -10.67
CA ASP A 25 -13.16 -6.02 -10.24
C ASP A 25 -13.16 -6.66 -8.84
N ARG A 26 -14.34 -6.64 -8.21
CA ARG A 26 -14.49 -7.05 -6.80
C ARG A 26 -14.28 -8.54 -6.60
N GLU A 27 -14.67 -9.36 -7.56
CA GLU A 27 -14.56 -10.81 -7.48
C GLU A 27 -13.09 -11.22 -7.50
N TRP A 28 -12.34 -10.70 -8.47
CA TRP A 28 -10.91 -10.93 -8.56
C TRP A 28 -10.17 -10.44 -7.32
N PHE A 29 -10.46 -9.22 -6.86
CA PHE A 29 -9.82 -8.69 -5.65
C PHE A 29 -10.10 -9.54 -4.42
N THR A 30 -11.33 -10.04 -4.26
CA THR A 30 -11.70 -10.89 -3.12
C THR A 30 -10.94 -12.22 -3.16
N ALA A 31 -10.80 -12.82 -4.35
CA ALA A 31 -10.02 -14.04 -4.53
C ALA A 31 -8.51 -13.85 -4.29
N HIS A 32 -7.98 -12.66 -4.58
CA HIS A 32 -6.54 -12.33 -4.46
C HIS A 32 -6.24 -11.41 -3.29
N ARG A 33 -7.09 -11.42 -2.26
CA ARG A 33 -6.99 -10.49 -1.12
C ARG A 33 -5.76 -10.74 -0.25
N ALA A 34 -5.36 -12.00 -0.08
CA ALA A 34 -4.24 -12.38 0.78
C ALA A 34 -2.91 -11.70 0.37
N PRO A 35 -2.48 -11.73 -0.92
CA PRO A 35 -1.30 -10.96 -1.36
C PRO A 35 -1.31 -9.47 -1.00
N PHE A 36 -2.48 -8.84 -0.98
CA PHE A 36 -2.62 -7.44 -0.56
C PHE A 36 -2.49 -7.28 0.96
N ASP A 37 -3.27 -8.04 1.74
CA ASP A 37 -3.37 -7.86 3.19
C ASP A 37 -2.13 -8.38 3.94
N GLU A 38 -1.46 -9.42 3.42
CA GLU A 38 -0.32 -10.07 4.06
C GLU A 38 1.04 -9.67 3.45
N GLY A 39 1.05 -9.17 2.21
CA GLY A 39 2.27 -8.75 1.51
C GLY A 39 2.36 -7.24 1.36
N LEU A 40 1.68 -6.71 0.34
CA LEU A 40 1.88 -5.33 -0.12
C LEU A 40 1.56 -4.28 0.95
N LYS A 41 0.49 -4.47 1.73
CA LYS A 41 0.08 -3.52 2.77
C LYS A 41 1.05 -3.49 3.96
N PRO A 42 1.45 -4.63 4.57
CA PRO A 42 2.50 -4.65 5.59
C PRO A 42 3.82 -4.05 5.10
N THR A 43 4.22 -4.29 3.86
CA THR A 43 5.45 -3.73 3.27
C THR A 43 5.41 -2.19 3.20
N LEU A 44 4.26 -1.60 2.83
CA LEU A 44 4.09 -0.14 2.89
C LEU A 44 4.13 0.40 4.32
N VAL A 45 3.56 -0.32 5.28
CA VAL A 45 3.65 0.04 6.71
C VAL A 45 5.12 0.06 7.17
N ALA A 46 5.90 -0.95 6.79
CA ALA A 46 7.33 -1.00 7.10
C ALA A 46 8.09 0.18 6.47
N LEU A 47 7.78 0.56 5.23
CA LEU A 47 8.37 1.74 4.58
C LEU A 47 8.12 3.02 5.38
N ILE A 48 6.87 3.24 5.84
CA ILE A 48 6.51 4.44 6.62
C ILE A 48 7.30 4.48 7.94
N LEU A 49 7.39 3.35 8.64
CA LEU A 49 8.11 3.28 9.91
C LEU A 49 9.61 3.51 9.71
N ALA A 50 10.23 2.89 8.72
CA ALA A 50 11.63 3.09 8.39
C ALA A 50 11.93 4.54 7.96
N LEU A 51 11.00 5.18 7.24
CA LEU A 51 11.14 6.59 6.85
C LEU A 51 11.05 7.51 8.08
N ASN A 52 10.14 7.25 9.01
CA ASN A 52 10.06 8.04 10.25
C ASN A 52 11.37 7.99 11.04
N GLU A 53 11.97 6.79 11.20
CA GLU A 53 13.26 6.64 11.87
C GLU A 53 14.38 7.42 11.15
N ALA A 54 14.40 7.37 9.82
CA ALA A 54 15.39 8.09 9.02
C ALA A 54 15.22 9.62 9.07
N LEU A 55 13.99 10.11 9.20
CA LEU A 55 13.68 11.54 9.33
C LEU A 55 14.00 12.05 10.74
N ASP A 56 13.67 11.29 11.77
CA ASP A 56 14.00 11.58 13.17
C ASP A 56 15.52 11.67 13.37
N ALA A 57 16.28 10.73 12.81
CA ALA A 57 17.75 10.74 12.84
C ALA A 57 18.38 11.96 12.13
N ARG A 58 17.60 12.77 11.40
CA ARG A 58 18.04 13.98 10.70
C ARG A 58 17.43 15.25 11.30
N ASP A 59 16.82 15.15 12.49
CA ASP A 59 16.12 16.25 13.17
C ASP A 59 15.02 16.90 12.30
N LEU A 60 14.41 16.12 11.40
CA LEU A 60 13.32 16.61 10.56
C LEU A 60 11.98 16.34 11.27
N PRO A 61 11.15 17.38 11.54
CA PRO A 61 9.90 17.23 12.30
C PRO A 61 8.76 16.68 11.41
N LEU A 62 9.01 15.56 10.73
CA LEU A 62 8.08 14.89 9.83
C LEU A 62 7.92 13.44 10.27
N ALA A 63 6.69 13.03 10.58
CA ALA A 63 6.36 11.65 10.91
C ALA A 63 4.97 11.29 10.39
N GLY A 64 4.84 10.08 9.85
CA GLY A 64 3.58 9.50 9.40
C GLY A 64 3.16 8.33 10.27
N HIS A 65 1.91 8.30 10.73
CA HIS A 65 1.39 7.12 11.41
C HIS A 65 0.71 6.19 10.39
N PRO A 66 1.09 4.90 10.28
CA PRO A 66 0.59 4.03 9.21
C PRO A 66 -0.93 3.94 9.11
N LYS A 67 -1.65 4.03 10.25
CA LYS A 67 -3.13 4.07 10.27
C LYS A 67 -3.76 5.29 9.59
N HIS A 68 -3.03 6.40 9.49
CA HIS A 68 -3.50 7.68 8.94
C HIS A 68 -2.84 8.02 7.61
N THR A 69 -1.62 7.53 7.38
CA THR A 69 -0.85 7.79 6.17
C THR A 69 -1.22 6.84 5.03
N VAL A 70 -1.54 5.57 5.31
CA VAL A 70 -1.91 4.61 4.26
C VAL A 70 -3.33 4.83 3.79
N PHE A 71 -3.50 5.11 2.50
CA PHE A 71 -4.83 5.26 1.91
C PHE A 71 -5.50 3.91 1.67
N ARG A 72 -6.84 3.92 1.67
CA ARG A 72 -7.63 2.78 1.20
C ARG A 72 -7.32 2.47 -0.28
N ILE A 73 -7.27 1.18 -0.60
CA ILE A 73 -7.12 0.71 -1.99
C ILE A 73 -8.36 1.00 -2.86
N HIS A 74 -9.52 1.18 -2.24
CA HIS A 74 -10.76 1.51 -2.96
C HIS A 74 -10.70 2.93 -3.55
N ARG A 75 -10.99 3.04 -4.84
CA ARG A 75 -11.12 4.30 -5.56
C ARG A 75 -12.47 4.95 -5.24
N ASP A 76 -12.47 6.26 -5.00
CA ASP A 76 -13.73 7.01 -5.02
C ASP A 76 -14.13 7.26 -6.48
N VAL A 77 -15.21 6.62 -6.90
CA VAL A 77 -15.65 6.63 -8.31
C VAL A 77 -16.87 7.54 -8.55
N ARG A 78 -17.39 8.22 -7.52
CA ARG A 78 -18.66 9.00 -7.64
C ARG A 78 -18.57 10.03 -8.78
N PHE A 79 -17.48 10.79 -8.81
CA PHE A 79 -17.25 11.85 -9.79
C PHE A 79 -16.18 11.51 -10.84
N SER A 80 -15.61 10.30 -10.77
CA SER A 80 -14.56 9.86 -11.70
C SER A 80 -15.16 9.39 -13.03
N LYS A 81 -14.51 9.71 -14.15
CA LYS A 81 -14.79 9.10 -15.46
C LYS A 81 -14.38 7.63 -15.49
N ASP A 82 -13.28 7.30 -14.81
CA ASP A 82 -12.85 5.92 -14.58
C ASP A 82 -13.63 5.31 -13.41
N LYS A 83 -14.40 4.27 -13.70
CA LYS A 83 -15.25 3.56 -12.72
C LYS A 83 -14.60 2.32 -12.12
N LYS A 84 -13.31 2.09 -12.37
CA LYS A 84 -12.55 0.98 -11.75
C LYS A 84 -12.59 1.10 -10.21
N PRO A 85 -13.05 0.07 -9.49
CA PRO A 85 -13.24 0.12 -8.03
C PRO A 85 -11.95 0.23 -7.22
N TYR A 86 -10.81 -0.17 -7.77
CA TYR A 86 -9.54 -0.22 -7.04
C TYR A 86 -8.45 0.63 -7.66
N LYS A 87 -7.59 1.20 -6.81
CA LYS A 87 -6.32 1.79 -7.22
C LYS A 87 -5.35 0.69 -7.62
N THR A 88 -4.59 0.92 -8.69
CA THR A 88 -3.53 0.02 -9.19
C THR A 88 -2.15 0.40 -8.65
N HIS A 89 -2.13 1.10 -7.53
CA HIS A 89 -0.95 1.58 -6.83
C HIS A 89 -1.29 1.70 -5.33
N VAL A 90 -0.26 1.80 -4.50
CA VAL A 90 -0.40 2.13 -3.08
C VAL A 90 0.03 3.56 -2.82
N SER A 91 -0.60 4.20 -1.83
CA SER A 91 -0.34 5.59 -1.43
C SER A 91 -0.53 5.73 0.06
#